data_AF-A0A2D9NK51-F1
#
_entry.id   AF-A0A2D9NK51-F1
#
_cell.length_a   1.000
_cell.length_b   1.000
_cell.length_c   1.000
_cell.angle_alpha   90.00
_cell.angle_beta   90.00
_cell.angle_gamma   90.00
#
_symmetry.space_group_name_H-M   'P 1'
#
loop_
_entity.id
_entity.type
_entity.pdbx_description
1 polymer ?
#
loop_
_entity_poly.entity_id
_entity_poly.type
_entity_poly.pdbx_seq_one_letter_code
_entity_poly.pdbx_strand_id
1 'polypeptide(L)'
;MLSSIKTTACLLVVVMISASLSGCLGNSEEEINGYNQTINENNDFINSLEEQVENLSSLLLVANSNIANLELEYSNLNYELTSMNNKQNQSEAAIESLEEQLFTMEFSLVENKSIKNSLQSQLDLANQMLLLSNQQVADLESELLSANQQIAGLESELLLANSTITTLQEQLAELSAQLNESLTEENNASESDEYNVLYIGHSFGRPFASQMESFASMVGIEHNQSIVFSGGDSGSPEELWDDLEHRTDIIEILDGGSIDALIMICCSPSWQADYGMSDDDAVWNFTSYALEQNPNTRIGLAMPWEDFPLQYDNASEHRDLTDRGYNMWKNMANRLSGDFNNADVFTFYHGEAIYELRHMFEEGTLSDVDQLIGPSENSLFTDQKGHAGKIAIDTGTLLWMAAIHNVEPTSFPMFSDWQTDIRMIAQDIIDEGN
;
A
#
# COMPACT_ATOMS: atom_id res chain seq x y z
N MET A 1 56.20 24.36 -162.64
CA MET A 1 56.22 23.34 -161.56
C MET A 1 55.86 23.88 -160.17
N LEU A 2 56.25 25.10 -159.77
CA LEU A 2 55.94 25.63 -158.42
C LEU A 2 54.44 25.90 -158.12
N SER A 3 53.58 26.04 -159.14
CA SER A 3 52.16 26.40 -158.94
C SER A 3 51.29 25.20 -158.50
N SER A 4 51.45 24.02 -159.12
CA SER A 4 50.59 22.87 -158.79
C SER A 4 50.91 22.26 -157.40
N ILE A 5 52.14 22.42 -156.92
CA ILE A 5 52.55 21.99 -155.57
C ILE A 5 51.85 22.82 -154.48
N LYS A 6 51.62 24.11 -154.73
CA LYS A 6 50.97 25.00 -153.76
C LYS A 6 49.46 24.71 -153.62
N THR A 7 48.77 24.42 -154.71
CA THR A 7 47.33 24.13 -154.69
C THR A 7 47.02 22.80 -154.02
N THR A 8 47.82 21.76 -154.29
CA THR A 8 47.67 20.46 -153.62
C THR A 8 48.01 20.53 -152.14
N ALA A 9 49.02 21.32 -151.75
CA ALA A 9 49.35 21.56 -150.34
C ALA A 9 48.22 22.28 -149.59
N CYS A 10 47.57 23.28 -150.20
CA CYS A 10 46.43 23.96 -149.57
C CYS A 10 45.22 23.05 -149.36
N LEU A 11 44.88 22.19 -150.34
CA LEU A 11 43.75 21.28 -150.22
C LEU A 11 43.99 20.23 -149.13
N LEU A 12 45.23 19.72 -149.04
CA LEU A 12 45.64 18.78 -147.99
C LEU A 12 45.54 19.42 -146.60
N VAL A 13 45.96 20.68 -146.45
CA VAL A 13 45.88 21.42 -145.19
C VAL A 13 44.43 21.67 -144.77
N VAL A 14 43.53 22.01 -145.69
CA VAL A 14 42.11 22.20 -145.36
C VAL A 14 41.44 20.88 -144.97
N VAL A 15 41.73 19.78 -145.68
CA VAL A 15 41.22 18.45 -145.30
C VAL A 15 41.78 18.01 -143.95
N MET A 16 43.07 18.22 -143.70
CA MET A 16 43.69 17.94 -142.40
C MET A 16 43.06 18.78 -141.28
N ILE A 17 42.88 20.08 -141.49
CA ILE A 17 42.25 20.99 -140.50
C ILE A 17 40.79 20.58 -140.25
N SER A 18 40.01 20.26 -141.29
CA SER A 18 38.61 19.84 -141.13
C SER A 18 38.49 18.48 -140.43
N ALA A 19 39.37 17.51 -140.73
CA ALA A 19 39.43 16.23 -140.03
C ALA A 19 39.88 16.40 -138.57
N SER A 20 40.84 17.30 -138.31
CA SER A 20 41.29 17.62 -136.95
C SER A 20 40.23 18.35 -136.13
N LEU A 21 39.47 19.28 -136.72
CA LEU A 21 38.37 19.98 -136.02
C LEU A 21 37.17 19.07 -135.78
N SER A 22 36.76 18.26 -136.76
CA SER A 22 35.68 17.29 -136.57
C SER A 22 36.05 16.22 -135.54
N GLY A 23 37.32 15.79 -135.52
CA GLY A 23 37.88 14.94 -134.49
C GLY A 23 37.86 15.61 -133.11
N CYS A 24 38.31 16.87 -132.99
CA CYS A 24 38.29 17.62 -131.72
C CYS A 24 36.88 17.90 -131.21
N LEU A 25 35.95 18.29 -132.08
CA LEU A 25 34.56 18.60 -131.71
C LEU A 25 33.79 17.34 -131.32
N GLY A 26 33.95 16.24 -132.06
CA GLY A 26 33.37 14.94 -131.69
C GLY A 26 33.90 14.41 -130.35
N ASN A 27 35.20 14.57 -130.10
CA ASN A 27 35.80 14.18 -128.82
C ASN A 27 35.26 15.04 -127.66
N SER A 28 35.07 16.36 -127.87
CA SER A 28 34.48 17.25 -126.86
C SER A 28 33.00 16.97 -126.56
N GLU A 29 32.22 16.53 -127.56
CA GLU A 29 30.81 16.17 -127.39
C GLU A 29 30.65 14.85 -126.62
N GLU A 30 31.54 13.89 -126.86
CA GLU A 30 31.62 12.62 -126.13
C GLU A 30 32.04 12.83 -124.66
N GLU A 31 33.01 13.71 -124.40
CA GLU A 31 33.40 14.13 -123.04
C GLU A 31 32.24 14.83 -122.30
N ILE A 32 31.52 15.75 -122.95
CA ILE A 32 30.36 16.44 -122.38
C ILE A 32 29.23 15.45 -122.05
N ASN A 33 28.95 14.48 -122.93
CA ASN A 33 27.97 13.44 -122.66
C ASN A 33 28.37 12.54 -121.48
N GLY A 34 29.66 12.22 -121.36
CA GLY A 34 30.21 11.53 -120.18
C GLY A 34 30.01 12.31 -118.89
N TYR A 35 30.31 13.62 -118.89
CA TYR A 35 30.05 14.48 -117.73
C TYR A 35 28.56 14.58 -117.38
N ASN A 36 27.68 14.69 -118.37
CA ASN A 36 26.23 14.72 -118.14
C ASN A 36 25.70 13.40 -117.55
N GLN A 37 26.23 12.26 -117.99
CA GLN A 37 25.90 10.96 -117.40
C GLN A 37 26.35 10.91 -115.93
N THR A 38 27.59 11.30 -115.63
CA THR A 38 28.09 11.36 -114.24
C THR A 38 27.27 12.32 -113.37
N ILE A 39 26.83 13.46 -113.91
CA ILE A 39 25.97 14.41 -113.20
C ILE A 39 24.62 13.77 -112.87
N ASN A 40 24.00 13.06 -113.81
CA ASN A 40 22.73 12.38 -113.58
C ASN A 40 22.87 11.26 -112.53
N GLU A 41 23.92 10.44 -112.63
CA GLU A 41 24.23 9.40 -111.64
C GLU A 41 24.47 10.01 -110.24
N ASN A 42 25.18 11.13 -110.15
CA ASN A 42 25.39 11.85 -108.90
C ASN A 42 24.08 12.43 -108.35
N ASN A 43 23.20 12.98 -109.20
CA ASN A 43 21.90 13.51 -108.77
C ASN A 43 21.01 12.39 -108.23
N ASP A 44 20.97 11.23 -108.88
CA ASP A 44 20.22 10.06 -108.40
C ASP A 44 20.76 9.56 -107.05
N PHE A 45 22.09 9.55 -106.88
CA PHE A 45 22.72 9.21 -105.61
C PHE A 45 22.41 10.24 -104.51
N ILE A 46 22.45 11.53 -104.83
CA ILE A 46 22.08 12.62 -103.91
C ILE A 46 20.63 12.44 -103.45
N ASN A 47 19.69 12.21 -104.38
CA ASN A 47 18.28 12.01 -104.04
C ASN A 47 18.09 10.79 -103.11
N SER A 48 18.82 9.70 -103.34
CA SER A 48 18.78 8.53 -102.46
C SER A 48 19.34 8.81 -101.07
N LEU A 49 20.41 9.61 -100.97
CA LEU A 49 20.96 10.03 -99.69
C LEU A 49 20.00 10.97 -98.95
N GLU A 50 19.33 11.90 -99.65
CA GLU A 50 18.34 12.79 -99.06
C GLU A 50 17.16 12.00 -98.46
N GLU A 51 16.65 10.99 -99.18
CA GLU A 51 15.60 10.09 -98.66
C GLU A 51 16.07 9.32 -97.41
N GLN A 52 17.32 8.82 -97.41
CA GLN A 52 17.89 8.17 -96.23
C GLN A 52 18.02 9.12 -95.05
N VAL A 53 18.43 10.37 -95.28
CA VAL A 53 18.55 11.41 -94.23
C VAL A 53 17.17 11.75 -93.66
N GLU A 54 16.13 11.86 -94.48
CA GLU A 54 14.77 12.12 -94.03
C GLU A 54 14.22 10.97 -93.17
N ASN A 55 14.47 9.73 -93.60
CA ASN A 55 14.11 8.53 -92.83
C ASN A 55 14.84 8.48 -91.48
N LEU A 56 16.16 8.69 -91.47
CA LEU A 56 16.95 8.77 -90.23
C LEU A 56 16.48 9.89 -89.30
N SER A 57 16.09 11.05 -89.86
CA SER A 57 15.55 12.16 -89.08
C SER A 57 14.23 11.81 -88.41
N SER A 58 13.35 11.09 -89.13
CA SER A 58 12.08 10.60 -88.59
C SER A 58 12.30 9.58 -87.48
N LEU A 59 13.22 8.63 -87.67
CA LEU A 59 13.60 7.66 -86.64
C LEU A 59 14.20 8.33 -85.40
N LEU A 60 15.04 9.36 -85.58
CA LEU A 60 15.62 10.13 -84.48
C LEU A 60 14.54 10.84 -83.67
N LEU A 61 13.52 11.40 -84.33
CA LEU A 61 12.40 12.06 -83.65
C LEU A 61 11.59 11.08 -82.80
N VAL A 62 11.31 9.89 -83.32
CA VAL A 62 10.64 8.82 -82.56
C VAL A 62 11.50 8.36 -81.39
N ALA A 63 12.81 8.17 -81.59
CA ALA A 63 13.73 7.77 -80.53
C ALA A 63 13.76 8.81 -79.40
N ASN A 64 13.81 10.10 -79.73
CA ASN A 64 13.78 11.18 -78.73
C ASN A 64 12.45 11.21 -77.96
N SER A 65 11.32 10.98 -78.62
CA SER A 65 10.03 10.88 -77.93
C SER A 65 9.98 9.69 -76.97
N ASN A 66 10.55 8.56 -77.35
CA ASN A 66 10.62 7.38 -76.48
C ASN A 66 11.52 7.62 -75.27
N ILE A 67 12.66 8.30 -75.45
CA ILE A 67 13.55 8.69 -74.35
C ILE A 67 12.80 9.57 -73.35
N ALA A 68 12.10 10.61 -73.82
CA ALA A 68 11.35 11.50 -72.95
C ALA A 68 10.26 10.77 -72.13
N ASN A 69 9.58 9.79 -72.74
CA ASN A 69 8.60 8.96 -72.03
C ASN A 69 9.26 8.07 -70.97
N LEU A 70 10.41 7.46 -71.28
CA LEU A 70 11.16 6.64 -70.33
C LEU A 70 11.72 7.46 -69.16
N GLU A 71 12.17 8.69 -69.41
CA GLU A 71 12.61 9.61 -68.36
C GLU A 71 11.48 9.96 -67.39
N LEU A 72 10.26 10.16 -67.91
CA LEU A 72 9.07 10.42 -67.09
C LEU A 72 8.67 9.18 -66.27
N GLU A 73 8.68 8.00 -66.89
CA GLU A 73 8.40 6.74 -66.19
C GLU A 73 9.43 6.47 -65.07
N TYR A 74 10.72 6.71 -65.36
CA TYR A 74 11.79 6.61 -64.37
C TYR A 74 11.58 7.56 -63.20
N SER A 75 11.21 8.82 -63.47
CA SER A 75 10.93 9.80 -62.43
C SER A 75 9.75 9.38 -61.54
N ASN A 76 8.68 8.86 -62.13
CA ASN A 76 7.51 8.36 -61.38
C ASN A 76 7.88 7.17 -60.50
N LEU A 77 8.62 6.20 -61.06
CA LEU A 77 9.05 5.02 -60.32
C LEU A 77 9.96 5.40 -59.14
N ASN A 78 10.83 6.39 -59.31
CA ASN A 78 11.70 6.88 -58.24
C ASN A 78 10.91 7.54 -57.10
N TYR A 79 9.83 8.25 -57.44
CA TYR A 79 8.91 8.82 -56.44
C TYR A 79 8.18 7.73 -55.66
N GLU A 80 7.66 6.71 -56.36
CA GLU A 80 7.00 5.57 -55.72
C GLU A 80 7.96 4.79 -54.79
N LEU A 81 9.20 4.56 -55.23
CA LEU A 81 10.23 3.91 -54.43
C LEU A 81 10.50 4.69 -53.13
N THR A 82 10.63 6.02 -53.23
CA THR A 82 10.84 6.89 -52.06
C THR A 82 9.65 6.81 -51.10
N SER A 83 8.42 6.83 -51.63
CA SER A 83 7.21 6.69 -50.81
C SER A 83 7.14 5.32 -50.13
N MET A 84 7.54 4.25 -50.81
CA MET A 84 7.54 2.89 -50.27
C MET A 84 8.58 2.75 -49.16
N ASN A 85 9.78 3.29 -49.35
CA ASN A 85 10.85 3.28 -48.36
C ASN A 85 10.42 4.00 -47.06
N ASN A 86 9.72 5.14 -47.19
CA ASN A 86 9.19 5.84 -46.02
C ASN A 86 8.13 5.02 -45.26
N LYS A 87 7.24 4.32 -45.99
CA LYS A 87 6.26 3.42 -45.37
C LYS A 87 6.94 2.23 -44.68
N GLN A 88 8.00 1.69 -45.27
CA GLN A 88 8.80 0.63 -44.67
C GLN A 88 9.41 1.09 -43.35
N ASN A 89 10.10 2.23 -43.32
CA ASN A 89 10.69 2.77 -42.10
C ASN A 89 9.63 3.01 -41.00
N GLN A 90 8.44 3.48 -41.37
CA GLN A 90 7.33 3.64 -40.42
C GLN A 90 6.85 2.29 -39.88
N SER A 91 6.77 1.27 -40.72
CA SER A 91 6.40 -0.08 -40.28
C SER A 91 7.46 -0.70 -39.37
N GLU A 92 8.75 -0.47 -39.64
CA GLU A 92 9.85 -0.94 -38.79
C GLU A 92 9.78 -0.30 -37.40
N ALA A 93 9.59 1.01 -37.32
CA ALA A 93 9.41 1.70 -36.03
C ALA A 93 8.16 1.23 -35.26
N ALA A 94 7.07 0.91 -35.97
CA ALA A 94 5.87 0.36 -35.34
C ALA A 94 6.09 -1.06 -34.79
N ILE A 95 6.90 -1.87 -35.49
CA ILE A 95 7.27 -3.22 -35.03
C ILE A 95 8.12 -3.11 -33.76
N GLU A 96 9.13 -2.24 -33.73
CA GLU A 96 9.97 -2.03 -32.53
C GLU A 96 9.13 -1.64 -31.31
N SER A 97 8.14 -0.74 -31.48
CA SER A 97 7.24 -0.35 -30.40
C SER A 97 6.34 -1.50 -29.91
N LEU A 98 5.87 -2.36 -30.82
CA LEU A 98 5.08 -3.54 -30.47
C LEU A 98 5.92 -4.60 -29.74
N GLU A 99 7.18 -4.78 -30.13
CA GLU A 99 8.11 -5.68 -29.46
C GLU A 99 8.41 -5.23 -28.02
N GLU A 100 8.58 -3.93 -27.78
CA GLU A 100 8.73 -3.37 -26.43
C GLU A 100 7.49 -3.62 -25.56
N GLN A 101 6.30 -3.34 -26.10
CA GLN A 101 5.04 -3.59 -25.39
C GLN A 101 4.85 -5.08 -25.05
N LEU A 102 5.22 -5.97 -25.98
CA LEU A 102 5.14 -7.41 -25.77
C LEU A 102 6.07 -7.86 -24.64
N PHE A 103 7.30 -7.34 -24.60
CA PHE A 103 8.24 -7.60 -23.52
C PHE A 103 7.71 -7.18 -22.14
N THR A 104 7.14 -5.97 -22.04
CA THR A 104 6.53 -5.49 -20.79
C THR A 104 5.36 -6.38 -20.35
N MET A 105 4.55 -6.84 -21.32
CA MET A 105 3.42 -7.72 -21.05
C MET A 105 3.86 -9.11 -20.57
N GLU A 106 4.92 -9.67 -21.16
CA GLU A 106 5.51 -10.92 -20.73
C GLU A 106 6.05 -10.84 -19.30
N PHE A 107 6.72 -9.75 -18.93
CA PHE A 107 7.17 -9.52 -17.56
C PHE A 107 6.01 -9.49 -16.58
N SER A 108 4.96 -8.72 -16.90
CA SER A 108 3.75 -8.61 -16.07
C SER A 108 3.04 -9.96 -15.92
N LEU A 109 3.07 -10.81 -16.95
CA LEU A 109 2.48 -12.15 -16.90
C LEU A 109 3.23 -13.06 -15.92
N VAL A 110 4.56 -12.99 -15.90
CA VAL A 110 5.41 -13.76 -14.98
C VAL A 110 5.14 -13.35 -13.53
N GLU A 111 5.05 -12.05 -13.27
CA GLU A 111 4.73 -11.52 -11.94
C GLU A 111 3.35 -11.98 -11.46
N ASN A 112 2.33 -11.83 -12.31
CA ASN A 112 0.97 -12.30 -12.00
C ASN A 112 0.92 -13.81 -11.71
N LYS A 113 1.72 -14.61 -12.42
CA LYS A 113 1.82 -16.06 -12.17
C LYS A 113 2.45 -16.36 -10.81
N SER A 114 3.45 -15.58 -10.41
CA SER A 114 4.06 -15.67 -9.09
C SER A 114 3.06 -15.32 -7.98
N ILE A 115 2.35 -14.19 -8.14
CA ILE A 115 1.31 -13.75 -7.20
C ILE A 115 0.22 -14.82 -7.05
N LYS A 116 -0.27 -15.37 -8.17
CA LYS A 116 -1.26 -16.45 -8.15
C LYS A 116 -0.79 -17.65 -7.32
N ASN A 117 0.47 -18.08 -7.48
CA ASN A 117 0.99 -19.21 -6.73
C ASN A 117 1.07 -18.91 -5.23
N SER A 118 1.49 -17.69 -4.87
CA SER A 118 1.52 -17.25 -3.47
C SER A 118 0.12 -17.24 -2.84
N LEU A 119 -0.87 -16.69 -3.53
CA LEU A 119 -2.26 -16.69 -3.08
C LEU A 119 -2.82 -18.11 -2.94
N GLN A 120 -2.47 -19.02 -3.84
CA GLN A 120 -2.87 -20.43 -3.71
C GLN A 120 -2.30 -21.07 -2.45
N SER A 121 -1.02 -20.82 -2.13
CA SER A 121 -0.42 -21.33 -0.89
C SER A 121 -1.05 -20.73 0.36
N GLN A 122 -1.42 -19.45 0.35
CA GLN A 122 -2.15 -18.83 1.45
C GLN A 122 -3.54 -19.44 1.64
N LEU A 123 -4.27 -19.70 0.54
CA LEU A 123 -5.58 -20.35 0.58
C LEU A 123 -5.49 -21.77 1.15
N ASP A 124 -4.46 -22.53 0.77
CA ASP A 124 -4.25 -23.89 1.26
C ASP A 124 -3.92 -23.91 2.76
N LEU A 125 -3.22 -22.89 3.27
CA LEU A 125 -2.94 -22.73 4.71
C LEU A 125 -4.21 -22.34 5.49
N ALA A 126 -4.98 -21.37 4.99
CA ALA A 126 -6.22 -20.94 5.62
C ALA A 126 -7.24 -22.10 5.75
N ASN A 127 -7.34 -22.93 4.70
CA ASN A 127 -8.20 -24.13 4.75
C ASN A 127 -7.74 -25.15 5.80
N GLN A 128 -6.44 -25.29 6.04
CA GLN A 128 -5.91 -26.16 7.10
C GLN A 128 -6.21 -25.61 8.49
N MET A 129 -6.03 -24.31 8.69
CA MET A 129 -6.36 -23.64 9.96
C MET A 129 -7.85 -23.76 10.28
N LEU A 130 -8.73 -23.57 9.28
CA LEU A 130 -10.16 -23.75 9.45
C LEU A 130 -10.53 -25.18 9.85
N LEU A 131 -9.86 -26.18 9.28
CA LEU A 131 -10.09 -27.58 9.66
C LEU A 131 -9.70 -27.85 11.11
N LEU A 132 -8.57 -27.32 11.56
CA LEU A 132 -8.09 -27.45 12.94
C LEU A 132 -9.01 -26.72 13.92
N SER A 133 -9.43 -25.50 13.60
CA SER A 133 -10.36 -24.72 14.43
C SER A 133 -11.71 -25.43 14.58
N ASN A 134 -12.27 -25.98 13.50
CA ASN A 134 -13.51 -26.77 13.58
C ASN A 134 -13.36 -28.02 14.46
N GLN A 135 -12.19 -28.66 14.45
CA GLN A 135 -11.92 -29.79 15.34
C GLN A 135 -11.85 -29.35 16.80
N GLN A 136 -11.17 -28.24 17.10
CA GLN A 136 -11.10 -27.67 18.45
C GLN A 136 -12.48 -27.31 18.98
N VAL A 137 -13.35 -26.70 18.16
CA VAL A 137 -14.73 -26.41 18.54
C VAL A 137 -15.48 -27.69 18.91
N ALA A 138 -15.36 -28.75 18.11
CA ALA A 138 -16.01 -30.03 18.41
C ALA A 138 -15.51 -30.66 19.72
N ASP A 139 -14.22 -30.52 20.01
CA ASP A 139 -13.62 -31.02 21.25
C ASP A 139 -14.12 -30.22 22.46
N LEU A 140 -14.15 -28.88 22.36
CA LEU A 140 -14.71 -27.99 23.39
C LEU A 140 -16.19 -28.24 23.65
N GLU A 141 -17.00 -28.49 22.62
CA GLU A 141 -18.40 -28.87 22.76
C GLU A 141 -18.56 -30.17 23.58
N SER A 142 -17.67 -31.13 23.39
CA SER A 142 -17.65 -32.38 24.16
C SER A 142 -17.25 -32.15 25.62
N GLU A 143 -16.26 -31.29 25.87
CA GLU A 143 -15.82 -30.93 27.22
C GLU A 143 -16.91 -30.17 27.99
N LEU A 144 -17.57 -29.20 27.34
CA LEU A 144 -18.69 -28.45 27.92
C LEU A 144 -19.85 -29.38 28.29
N LEU A 145 -20.15 -30.39 27.46
CA LEU A 145 -21.17 -31.38 27.77
C LEU A 145 -20.82 -32.18 29.04
N SER A 146 -19.53 -32.56 29.19
CA SER A 146 -19.04 -33.27 30.37
C SER A 146 -19.11 -32.40 31.64
N ALA A 147 -18.67 -31.14 31.55
CA ALA A 147 -18.74 -30.19 32.66
C ALA A 147 -20.18 -29.95 33.12
N ASN A 148 -21.11 -29.76 32.20
CA ASN A 148 -22.54 -29.61 32.51
C ASN A 148 -23.11 -30.84 33.24
N GLN A 149 -22.67 -32.05 32.88
CA GLN A 149 -23.07 -33.26 33.61
C GLN A 149 -22.50 -33.29 35.04
N GLN A 150 -21.27 -32.81 35.24
CA GLN A 150 -20.67 -32.72 36.58
C GLN A 150 -21.40 -31.69 37.45
N ILE A 151 -21.72 -30.51 36.91
CA ILE A 151 -22.48 -29.47 37.62
C ILE A 151 -23.83 -30.03 38.09
N ALA A 152 -24.58 -30.71 37.22
CA ALA A 152 -25.84 -31.33 37.61
C ALA A 152 -25.68 -32.37 38.75
N GLY A 153 -24.54 -33.07 38.78
CA GLY A 153 -24.16 -33.95 39.87
C GLY A 153 -23.93 -33.19 41.19
N LEU A 154 -23.12 -32.13 41.15
CA LEU A 154 -22.82 -31.28 42.30
C LEU A 154 -24.06 -30.55 42.84
N GLU A 155 -24.95 -30.08 41.97
CA GLU A 155 -26.24 -29.48 42.39
C GLU A 155 -27.08 -30.48 43.18
N SER A 156 -27.08 -31.76 42.76
CA SER A 156 -27.78 -32.83 43.48
C SER A 156 -27.16 -33.10 44.85
N GLU A 157 -25.82 -33.08 44.95
CA GLU A 157 -25.10 -33.21 46.22
C GLU A 157 -25.33 -32.02 47.16
N LEU A 158 -25.33 -30.80 46.62
CA LEU A 158 -25.61 -29.58 47.38
C LEU A 158 -27.03 -29.58 47.95
N LEU A 159 -28.01 -30.05 47.18
CA LEU A 159 -29.38 -30.19 47.65
C LEU A 159 -29.46 -31.15 48.86
N LEU A 160 -28.74 -32.27 48.81
CA LEU A 160 -28.64 -33.23 49.92
C LEU A 160 -27.93 -32.62 51.14
N ALA A 161 -26.86 -31.86 50.92
CA ALA A 161 -26.14 -31.16 51.98
C ALA A 161 -27.03 -30.12 52.68
N ASN A 162 -27.79 -29.32 51.92
CA ASN A 162 -28.72 -28.32 52.45
C ASN A 162 -29.86 -28.96 53.27
N SER A 163 -30.39 -30.09 52.81
CA SER A 163 -31.34 -30.88 53.60
C SER A 163 -30.72 -31.31 54.94
N THR A 164 -29.45 -31.72 54.93
CA THR A 164 -28.73 -32.13 56.14
C THR A 164 -28.50 -30.95 57.08
N ILE A 165 -28.07 -29.79 56.56
CA ILE A 165 -27.90 -28.55 57.33
C ILE A 165 -29.22 -28.14 57.97
N THR A 166 -30.33 -28.17 57.23
CA THR A 166 -31.66 -27.86 57.77
C THR A 166 -31.99 -28.75 58.96
N THR A 167 -31.72 -30.05 58.83
CA THR A 167 -31.92 -31.02 59.93
C THR A 167 -31.01 -30.71 61.13
N LEU A 168 -29.74 -30.39 60.88
CA LEU A 168 -28.79 -30.01 61.93
C LEU A 168 -29.17 -28.70 62.60
N GLN A 169 -29.71 -27.72 61.86
CA GLN A 169 -30.20 -26.46 62.39
C GLN A 169 -31.43 -26.67 63.28
N GLU A 170 -32.35 -27.55 62.89
CA GLU A 170 -33.47 -27.96 63.76
C GLU A 170 -32.94 -28.58 65.07
N GLN A 171 -31.97 -29.48 64.99
CA GLN A 171 -31.32 -30.07 66.17
C GLN A 171 -30.60 -29.02 67.02
N LEU A 172 -29.89 -28.08 66.38
CA LEU A 172 -29.18 -27.01 67.06
C LEU A 172 -30.13 -25.99 67.68
N ALA A 173 -31.29 -25.72 67.08
CA ALA A 173 -32.37 -24.92 67.65
C ALA A 173 -32.93 -25.60 68.91
N GLU A 174 -33.08 -26.93 68.88
CA GLU A 174 -33.49 -27.74 70.02
C GLU A 174 -32.44 -27.70 71.16
N LEU A 175 -31.15 -27.72 70.80
CA LEU A 175 -30.03 -27.65 71.75
C LEU A 175 -29.81 -26.23 72.28
N SER A 176 -29.95 -25.22 71.44
CA SER A 176 -29.83 -23.82 71.82
C SER A 176 -31.03 -23.36 72.63
N ALA A 177 -32.24 -23.88 72.41
CA ALA A 177 -33.34 -23.69 73.36
C ALA A 177 -33.00 -24.23 74.76
N GLN A 178 -32.14 -25.26 74.85
CA GLN A 178 -31.58 -25.74 76.13
C GLN A 178 -30.42 -24.87 76.65
N LEU A 179 -29.67 -24.23 75.75
CA LEU A 179 -28.50 -23.40 76.09
C LEU A 179 -28.82 -21.92 76.36
N ASN A 180 -29.89 -21.37 75.78
CA ASN A 180 -30.31 -19.96 75.87
C ASN A 180 -30.99 -19.62 77.21
N GLU A 181 -30.92 -20.53 78.17
CA GLU A 181 -30.97 -20.23 79.61
C GLU A 181 -29.63 -19.60 80.11
N SER A 182 -28.60 -19.52 79.25
CA SER A 182 -27.23 -19.09 79.57
C SER A 182 -26.59 -18.22 78.47
N LEU A 183 -27.05 -16.96 78.36
CA LEU A 183 -26.34 -15.75 77.89
C LEU A 183 -25.94 -15.60 76.39
N THR A 184 -26.11 -14.36 75.91
CA THR A 184 -26.12 -13.87 74.51
C THR A 184 -24.90 -13.01 74.09
N GLU A 185 -24.59 -13.12 72.78
CA GLU A 185 -24.17 -12.11 71.75
C GLU A 185 -22.81 -11.38 71.89
N GLU A 186 -21.85 -11.53 70.95
CA GLU A 186 -21.69 -11.01 69.55
C GLU A 186 -21.00 -9.63 69.46
N ASN A 187 -20.05 -9.46 68.52
CA ASN A 187 -19.96 -8.28 67.63
C ASN A 187 -18.75 -8.31 66.66
N ASN A 188 -18.96 -7.63 65.52
CA ASN A 188 -18.12 -7.50 64.32
C ASN A 188 -17.77 -6.00 64.08
N ALA A 189 -16.76 -5.66 63.27
CA ALA A 189 -16.48 -4.29 62.78
C ALA A 189 -15.60 -4.27 61.50
N SER A 190 -15.77 -3.25 60.62
CA SER A 190 -15.09 -3.07 59.31
C SER A 190 -14.17 -1.82 59.26
N GLU A 191 -13.35 -1.72 58.19
CA GLU A 191 -12.28 -0.75 57.93
C GLU A 191 -12.42 -0.06 56.54
N SER A 192 -11.61 0.97 56.24
CA SER A 192 -11.72 1.92 55.11
C SER A 192 -10.78 1.62 53.93
N ASP A 193 -11.24 1.81 52.68
CA ASP A 193 -10.61 1.32 51.44
C ASP A 193 -9.66 2.33 50.75
N GLU A 194 -8.38 1.98 50.69
CA GLU A 194 -7.29 2.53 49.84
C GLU A 194 -7.40 1.91 48.43
N TYR A 195 -7.15 2.66 47.33
CA TYR A 195 -7.28 2.14 45.95
C TYR A 195 -5.92 1.90 45.28
N ASN A 196 -5.48 0.65 45.23
CA ASN A 196 -4.18 0.24 44.70
C ASN A 196 -4.30 -0.25 43.25
N VAL A 197 -3.50 0.32 42.36
CA VAL A 197 -3.53 0.00 40.92
C VAL A 197 -2.18 -0.53 40.46
N LEU A 198 -2.19 -1.66 39.77
CA LEU A 198 -1.01 -2.17 39.08
C LEU A 198 -1.09 -1.80 37.60
N TYR A 199 -0.09 -1.06 37.12
CA TYR A 199 0.08 -0.73 35.71
C TYR A 199 1.19 -1.57 35.11
N ILE A 200 0.88 -2.28 34.02
CA ILE A 200 1.86 -3.02 33.24
C ILE A 200 1.81 -2.59 31.77
N GLY A 201 2.97 -2.44 31.15
CA GLY A 201 3.00 -2.02 29.75
C GLY A 201 4.34 -1.49 29.25
N HIS A 202 4.22 -0.59 28.25
CA HIS A 202 5.35 0.05 27.58
C HIS A 202 5.29 1.58 27.59
N SER A 203 6.21 2.21 26.85
CA SER A 203 6.46 3.66 26.87
C SER A 203 5.28 4.54 26.44
N PHE A 204 4.23 3.98 25.84
CA PHE A 204 3.03 4.71 25.41
C PHE A 204 1.95 4.79 26.49
N GLY A 205 2.10 4.09 27.61
CA GLY A 205 1.22 4.24 28.77
C GLY A 205 1.97 4.66 30.06
N ARG A 206 3.28 4.39 30.15
CA ARG A 206 4.09 4.73 31.33
C ARG A 206 3.98 6.20 31.75
N PRO A 207 4.04 7.20 30.83
CA PRO A 207 3.95 8.60 31.24
C PRO A 207 2.62 8.93 31.92
N PHE A 208 1.52 8.35 31.44
CA PHE A 208 0.17 8.55 31.98
C PHE A 208 0.04 7.91 33.36
N ALA A 209 0.46 6.64 33.50
CA ALA A 209 0.52 5.94 34.78
C ALA A 209 1.34 6.73 35.82
N SER A 210 2.47 7.29 35.41
CA SER A 210 3.35 8.07 36.30
C SER A 210 2.70 9.37 36.82
N GLN A 211 1.63 9.86 36.18
CA GLN A 211 0.90 11.06 36.61
C GLN A 211 -0.32 10.74 37.50
N MET A 212 -0.74 9.48 37.61
CA MET A 212 -2.02 9.11 38.25
C MET A 212 -2.09 9.51 39.71
N GLU A 213 -1.07 9.24 40.52
CA GLU A 213 -1.00 9.73 41.93
C GLU A 213 -1.19 11.25 42.02
N SER A 214 -0.50 12.01 41.17
CA SER A 214 -0.59 13.47 41.18
C SER A 214 -1.99 13.94 40.80
N PHE A 215 -2.60 13.37 39.77
CA PHE A 215 -3.95 13.75 39.32
C PHE A 215 -5.02 13.32 40.32
N ALA A 216 -4.94 12.11 40.87
CA ALA A 216 -5.83 11.61 41.92
C ALA A 216 -5.83 12.54 43.14
N SER A 217 -4.65 13.02 43.57
CA SER A 217 -4.55 13.95 44.69
C SER A 217 -5.27 15.30 44.44
N MET A 218 -5.38 15.76 43.19
CA MET A 218 -6.07 17.01 42.85
C MET A 218 -7.58 16.93 43.09
N VAL A 219 -8.14 15.72 43.06
CA VAL A 219 -9.57 15.44 43.25
C VAL A 219 -9.86 14.68 44.55
N GLY A 220 -8.86 14.52 45.41
CA GLY A 220 -9.02 13.95 46.75
C GLY A 220 -9.18 12.42 46.79
N ILE A 221 -8.62 11.72 45.80
CA ILE A 221 -8.56 10.26 45.76
C ILE A 221 -7.20 9.79 46.29
N GLU A 222 -7.21 8.91 47.28
CA GLU A 222 -6.02 8.20 47.75
C GLU A 222 -5.75 7.04 46.78
N HIS A 223 -4.82 7.28 45.85
CA HIS A 223 -4.41 6.35 44.81
C HIS A 223 -2.97 5.90 45.09
N ASN A 224 -2.76 4.60 45.17
CA ASN A 224 -1.43 4.03 45.13
C ASN A 224 -1.23 3.27 43.85
N GLN A 225 0.02 3.24 43.39
CA GLN A 225 0.35 2.54 42.16
C GLN A 225 1.61 1.70 42.29
N SER A 226 1.58 0.57 41.60
CA SER A 226 2.78 -0.17 41.20
C SER A 226 2.89 -0.12 39.68
N ILE A 227 4.12 0.03 39.17
CA ILE A 227 4.39 0.29 37.75
C ILE A 227 5.49 -0.69 37.31
N VAL A 228 5.14 -1.67 36.48
CA VAL A 228 6.11 -2.62 35.87
C VAL A 228 6.12 -2.43 34.35
N PHE A 229 7.22 -1.91 33.82
CA PHE A 229 7.27 -1.47 32.42
C PHE A 229 8.59 -1.83 31.74
N SER A 230 8.49 -2.15 30.45
CA SER A 230 9.63 -2.35 29.54
C SER A 230 9.44 -1.53 28.26
N GLY A 231 10.54 -1.14 27.62
CA GLY A 231 10.50 -0.19 26.50
C GLY A 231 10.16 -0.86 25.16
N GLY A 232 9.24 -0.27 24.40
CA GLY A 232 8.81 -0.84 23.10
C GLY A 232 8.01 -2.13 23.28
N ASP A 233 8.09 -3.03 22.29
CA ASP A 233 7.29 -4.25 22.22
C ASP A 233 7.50 -5.17 23.44
N SER A 234 8.69 -5.12 24.08
CA SER A 234 8.99 -5.92 25.28
C SER A 234 8.18 -5.54 26.52
N GLY A 235 7.46 -4.43 26.48
CA GLY A 235 6.50 -4.05 27.52
C GLY A 235 5.06 -4.45 27.20
N SER A 236 4.80 -5.17 26.11
CA SER A 236 3.48 -5.71 25.85
C SER A 236 3.11 -6.84 26.82
N PRO A 237 1.82 -7.17 27.01
CA PRO A 237 1.41 -8.25 27.91
C PRO A 237 2.13 -9.58 27.64
N GLU A 238 2.21 -10.02 26.38
CA GLU A 238 2.89 -11.25 25.97
C GLU A 238 4.36 -11.26 26.38
N GLU A 239 5.10 -10.20 26.05
CA GLU A 239 6.52 -10.13 26.33
C GLU A 239 6.81 -9.99 27.84
N LEU A 240 5.97 -9.27 28.59
CA LEU A 240 6.06 -9.20 30.05
C LEU A 240 5.74 -10.53 30.72
N TRP A 241 4.81 -11.30 30.16
CA TRP A 241 4.51 -12.64 30.65
C TRP A 241 5.66 -13.59 30.35
N ASP A 242 6.25 -13.55 29.17
CA ASP A 242 7.32 -14.47 28.78
C ASP A 242 8.66 -14.15 29.46
N ASP A 243 8.93 -12.88 29.76
CA ASP A 243 10.10 -12.47 30.52
C ASP A 243 9.97 -12.86 32.00
N LEU A 244 10.89 -13.72 32.46
CA LEU A 244 10.83 -14.28 33.81
C LEU A 244 10.96 -13.21 34.91
N GLU A 245 11.77 -12.17 34.69
CA GLU A 245 11.99 -11.12 35.70
C GLU A 245 10.72 -10.29 35.85
N HIS A 246 10.19 -9.74 34.75
CA HIS A 246 8.96 -8.95 34.79
C HIS A 246 7.75 -9.75 35.27
N ARG A 247 7.56 -10.99 34.79
CA ARG A 247 6.47 -11.85 35.25
C ARG A 247 6.56 -12.11 36.75
N THR A 248 7.78 -12.32 37.29
CA THR A 248 7.97 -12.53 38.73
C THR A 248 7.61 -11.27 39.52
N ASP A 249 8.10 -10.10 39.10
CA ASP A 249 7.79 -8.83 39.76
C ASP A 249 6.27 -8.54 39.77
N ILE A 250 5.58 -8.78 38.65
CA ILE A 250 4.13 -8.61 38.54
C ILE A 250 3.38 -9.58 39.46
N ILE A 251 3.78 -10.85 39.47
CA ILE A 251 3.20 -11.87 40.34
C ILE A 251 3.40 -11.52 41.82
N GLU A 252 4.59 -11.08 42.24
CA GLU A 252 4.87 -10.70 43.62
C GLU A 252 4.00 -9.51 44.09
N ILE A 253 3.69 -8.57 43.19
CA ILE A 253 2.75 -7.47 43.48
C ILE A 253 1.32 -8.01 43.65
N LEU A 254 0.87 -8.89 42.75
CA LEU A 254 -0.47 -9.49 42.81
C LEU A 254 -0.66 -10.38 44.05
N ASP A 255 0.38 -11.11 44.46
CA ASP A 255 0.43 -11.90 45.69
C ASP A 255 0.22 -11.06 46.96
N GLY A 256 0.41 -9.74 46.87
CA GLY A 256 0.11 -8.80 47.94
C GLY A 256 -1.38 -8.75 48.33
N GLY A 257 -2.30 -9.24 47.48
CA GLY A 257 -3.72 -9.42 47.82
C GLY A 257 -4.51 -8.11 48.05
N SER A 258 -4.01 -6.98 47.55
CA SER A 258 -4.59 -5.65 47.75
C SER A 258 -4.78 -4.84 46.47
N ILE A 259 -4.70 -5.46 45.28
CA ILE A 259 -4.83 -4.74 43.99
C ILE A 259 -6.30 -4.58 43.60
N ASP A 260 -6.76 -3.34 43.48
CA ASP A 260 -8.13 -3.01 43.09
C ASP A 260 -8.32 -2.92 41.58
N ALA A 261 -7.27 -2.54 40.85
CA ALA A 261 -7.28 -2.57 39.39
C ALA A 261 -5.93 -3.01 38.81
N LEU A 262 -5.98 -3.87 37.80
CA LEU A 262 -4.85 -4.21 36.94
C LEU A 262 -5.07 -3.57 35.57
N ILE A 263 -4.15 -2.70 35.16
CA ILE A 263 -4.20 -1.99 33.88
C ILE A 263 -3.10 -2.51 32.96
N MET A 264 -3.52 -3.07 31.82
CA MET A 264 -2.64 -3.62 30.80
C MET A 264 -2.69 -2.75 29.55
N ILE A 265 -1.53 -2.30 29.08
CA ILE A 265 -1.44 -1.46 27.89
C ILE A 265 -1.28 -2.34 26.64
N CYS A 266 -2.15 -2.10 25.67
CA CYS A 266 -2.15 -2.75 24.37
C CYS A 266 -0.89 -2.39 23.58
N CYS A 267 -0.29 -3.28 22.80
CA CYS A 267 -0.75 -4.64 22.48
C CYS A 267 0.42 -5.58 22.27
N SER A 268 0.18 -6.87 22.47
CA SER A 268 1.15 -7.92 22.16
C SER A 268 1.42 -8.07 20.65
N PRO A 269 2.66 -8.33 20.23
CA PRO A 269 3.02 -8.48 18.82
C PRO A 269 2.20 -9.55 18.09
N SER A 270 1.90 -10.68 18.75
CA SER A 270 1.06 -11.74 18.20
C SER A 270 -0.37 -11.27 17.88
N TRP A 271 -0.97 -10.52 18.81
CA TRP A 271 -2.30 -9.95 18.65
C TRP A 271 -2.36 -8.94 17.50
N GLN A 272 -1.35 -8.07 17.40
CA GLN A 272 -1.24 -7.13 16.29
C GLN A 272 -1.04 -7.84 14.94
N ALA A 273 -0.20 -8.89 14.89
CA ALA A 273 0.12 -9.62 13.67
C ALA A 273 -1.08 -10.33 13.03
N ASP A 274 -2.06 -10.73 13.84
CA ASP A 274 -3.30 -11.38 13.40
C ASP A 274 -4.51 -10.42 13.42
N TYR A 275 -4.29 -9.11 13.46
CA TYR A 275 -5.34 -8.09 13.46
C TYR A 275 -6.41 -8.33 14.54
N GLY A 276 -5.99 -8.75 15.74
CA GLY A 276 -6.88 -9.02 16.86
C GLY A 276 -7.93 -10.11 16.62
N MET A 277 -7.71 -11.01 15.65
CA MET A 277 -8.60 -12.14 15.41
C MET A 277 -8.50 -13.23 16.50
N SER A 278 -7.33 -13.33 17.13
CA SER A 278 -7.07 -14.23 18.25
C SER A 278 -6.97 -13.45 19.57
N ASP A 279 -7.21 -14.13 20.69
CA ASP A 279 -7.05 -13.57 22.04
C ASP A 279 -5.56 -13.43 22.39
N ASP A 280 -5.25 -12.50 23.29
CA ASP A 280 -3.92 -12.35 23.87
C ASP A 280 -3.82 -13.24 25.12
N ASP A 281 -3.19 -14.42 24.98
CA ASP A 281 -3.09 -15.42 26.06
C ASP A 281 -2.48 -14.83 27.34
N ALA A 282 -1.55 -13.88 27.22
CA ALA A 282 -0.93 -13.25 28.38
C ALA A 282 -1.90 -12.35 29.15
N VAL A 283 -2.83 -11.68 28.46
CA VAL A 283 -3.92 -10.94 29.11
C VAL A 283 -4.80 -11.89 29.92
N TRP A 284 -5.12 -13.09 29.41
CA TRP A 284 -5.86 -14.10 30.18
C TRP A 284 -5.06 -14.60 31.38
N ASN A 285 -3.76 -14.86 31.18
CA ASN A 285 -2.89 -15.35 32.25
C ASN A 285 -2.76 -14.36 33.40
N PHE A 286 -2.47 -13.09 33.10
CA PHE A 286 -2.42 -12.04 34.13
C PHE A 286 -3.78 -11.82 34.79
N THR A 287 -4.88 -11.86 34.03
CA THR A 287 -6.24 -11.72 34.57
C THR A 287 -6.58 -12.86 35.52
N SER A 288 -6.31 -14.11 35.13
CA SER A 288 -6.53 -15.29 35.97
C SER A 288 -5.76 -15.17 37.27
N TYR A 289 -4.49 -14.77 37.21
CA TYR A 289 -3.65 -14.63 38.39
C TYR A 289 -4.13 -13.49 39.30
N ALA A 290 -4.46 -12.34 38.71
CA ALA A 290 -4.98 -11.19 39.44
C ALA A 290 -6.27 -11.55 40.19
N LEU A 291 -7.24 -12.19 39.53
CA LEU A 291 -8.52 -12.57 40.14
C LEU A 291 -8.41 -13.73 41.13
N GLU A 292 -7.41 -14.61 40.97
CA GLU A 292 -7.12 -15.66 41.97
C GLU A 292 -6.64 -15.04 43.28
N GLN A 293 -5.71 -14.09 43.22
CA GLN A 293 -5.14 -13.46 44.41
C GLN A 293 -6.00 -12.31 44.96
N ASN A 294 -6.72 -11.61 44.08
CA ASN A 294 -7.49 -10.41 44.36
C ASN A 294 -8.88 -10.50 43.68
N PRO A 295 -9.86 -11.20 44.29
CA PRO A 295 -11.10 -11.58 43.62
C PRO A 295 -12.00 -10.41 43.12
N ASN A 296 -11.77 -9.19 43.62
CA ASN A 296 -12.53 -8.00 43.25
C ASN A 296 -11.76 -7.05 42.31
N THR A 297 -10.57 -7.43 41.84
CA THR A 297 -9.79 -6.59 40.92
C THR A 297 -10.55 -6.33 39.64
N ARG A 298 -10.58 -5.06 39.23
CA ARG A 298 -11.06 -4.62 37.92
C ARG A 298 -9.93 -4.73 36.90
N ILE A 299 -10.24 -5.20 35.71
CA ILE A 299 -9.24 -5.41 34.65
C ILE A 299 -9.41 -4.33 33.58
N GLY A 300 -8.46 -3.40 33.52
CA GLY A 300 -8.46 -2.33 32.54
C GLY A 300 -7.54 -2.63 31.37
N LEU A 301 -8.05 -2.53 30.14
CA LEU A 301 -7.24 -2.68 28.93
C LEU A 301 -7.15 -1.33 28.20
N ALA A 302 -5.94 -0.76 28.17
CA ALA A 302 -5.66 0.58 27.63
C ALA A 302 -5.21 0.50 26.17
N MET A 303 -5.85 1.26 25.27
CA MET A 303 -5.45 1.34 23.86
C MET A 303 -4.66 2.63 23.58
N PRO A 304 -3.40 2.55 23.12
CA PRO A 304 -2.61 3.70 22.70
C PRO A 304 -2.90 4.09 21.25
N TRP A 305 -2.04 4.93 20.66
CA TRP A 305 -2.07 5.37 19.26
C TRP A 305 -1.02 4.65 18.41
N GLU A 306 -1.10 4.77 17.08
CA GLU A 306 -0.15 4.18 16.15
C GLU A 306 1.24 4.85 16.21
N ASP A 307 2.29 4.05 16.02
CA ASP A 307 3.65 4.54 15.90
C ASP A 307 3.88 5.41 14.67
N PHE A 308 4.99 6.17 14.68
CA PHE A 308 5.51 6.90 13.52
C PHE A 308 4.50 7.90 12.91
N PRO A 309 4.05 8.91 13.67
CA PRO A 309 3.00 9.85 13.24
C PRO A 309 3.27 10.57 11.91
N LEU A 310 4.54 10.75 11.53
CA LEU A 310 4.93 11.37 10.25
C LEU A 310 4.75 10.47 9.01
N GLN A 311 4.38 9.20 9.19
CA GLN A 311 4.03 8.31 8.08
C GLN A 311 2.61 8.53 7.56
N TYR A 312 1.81 9.32 8.28
CA TYR A 312 0.41 9.60 7.97
C TYR A 312 0.24 11.07 7.59
N ASP A 313 -0.51 11.34 6.53
CA ASP A 313 -0.68 12.69 5.99
C ASP A 313 -1.42 13.63 6.95
N ASN A 314 -2.33 13.08 7.77
CA ASN A 314 -3.15 13.83 8.71
C ASN A 314 -3.61 12.97 9.89
N ALA A 315 -4.26 13.58 10.87
CA ALA A 315 -4.75 12.93 12.09
C ALA A 315 -5.78 11.82 11.81
N SER A 316 -6.67 11.97 10.82
CA SER A 316 -7.65 10.93 10.47
C SER A 316 -6.96 9.66 9.97
N GLU A 317 -5.99 9.80 9.06
CA GLU A 317 -5.26 8.64 8.54
C GLU A 317 -4.43 7.94 9.65
N HIS A 318 -3.87 8.73 10.57
CA HIS A 318 -3.13 8.20 11.73
C HIS A 318 -4.04 7.42 12.68
N ARG A 319 -5.30 7.85 12.82
CA ARG A 319 -6.33 7.26 13.69
C ARG A 319 -6.94 5.97 13.15
N ASP A 320 -7.03 5.82 11.82
CA ASP A 320 -7.81 4.77 11.16
C ASP A 320 -7.47 3.33 11.59
N LEU A 321 -6.21 3.03 11.90
CA LEU A 321 -5.79 1.68 12.31
C LEU A 321 -6.18 1.38 13.76
N THR A 322 -5.88 2.29 14.70
CA THR A 322 -6.22 2.10 16.11
C THR A 322 -7.71 2.16 16.38
N ASP A 323 -8.51 2.90 15.59
CA ASP A 323 -9.99 2.88 15.72
C ASP A 323 -10.59 1.51 15.36
N ARG A 324 -10.03 0.85 14.35
CA ARG A 324 -10.39 -0.53 14.00
C ARG A 324 -9.89 -1.49 15.08
N GLY A 325 -8.65 -1.34 15.52
CA GLY A 325 -8.04 -2.14 16.59
C GLY A 325 -8.81 -2.04 17.90
N TYR A 326 -9.27 -0.84 18.29
CA TYR A 326 -9.99 -0.63 19.55
C TYR A 326 -11.32 -1.38 19.60
N ASN A 327 -12.03 -1.51 18.46
CA ASN A 327 -13.23 -2.35 18.41
C ASN A 327 -12.93 -3.84 18.60
N MET A 328 -11.81 -4.32 18.07
CA MET A 328 -11.34 -5.70 18.30
C MET A 328 -10.91 -5.90 19.76
N TRP A 329 -10.23 -4.90 20.34
CA TRP A 329 -9.82 -4.88 21.74
C TRP A 329 -11.01 -4.93 22.70
N LYS A 330 -12.08 -4.15 22.43
CA LYS A 330 -13.36 -4.24 23.15
C LYS A 330 -14.00 -5.62 23.06
N ASN A 331 -13.98 -6.22 21.86
CA ASN A 331 -14.53 -7.57 21.68
C ASN A 331 -13.74 -8.62 22.46
N MET A 332 -12.41 -8.49 22.54
CA MET A 332 -11.55 -9.33 23.36
C MET A 332 -11.84 -9.14 24.85
N ALA A 333 -11.96 -7.90 25.32
CA ALA A 333 -12.32 -7.58 26.70
C ALA A 333 -13.67 -8.20 27.11
N ASN A 334 -14.66 -8.19 26.22
CA ASN A 334 -15.96 -8.82 26.46
C ASN A 334 -15.85 -10.35 26.60
N ARG A 335 -14.98 -11.00 25.81
CA ARG A 335 -14.71 -12.44 25.95
C ARG A 335 -14.00 -12.74 27.27
N LEU A 336 -12.97 -11.95 27.59
CA LEU A 336 -12.23 -12.03 28.85
C LEU A 336 -13.18 -11.95 30.04
N SER A 337 -14.08 -10.96 30.06
CA SER A 337 -15.09 -10.84 31.13
C SER A 337 -15.95 -12.10 31.24
N GLY A 338 -16.45 -12.62 30.12
CA GLY A 338 -17.28 -13.82 30.08
C GLY A 338 -16.60 -15.07 30.63
N ASP A 339 -15.32 -15.26 30.31
CA ASP A 339 -14.53 -16.41 30.75
C ASP A 339 -14.22 -16.38 32.26
N PHE A 340 -14.18 -15.19 32.85
CA PHE A 340 -13.92 -14.99 34.28
C PHE A 340 -15.20 -14.65 35.08
N ASN A 341 -16.29 -15.38 34.84
CA ASN A 341 -17.57 -15.24 35.56
C ASN A 341 -18.19 -13.83 35.52
N ASN A 342 -18.04 -13.12 34.40
CA ASN A 342 -18.40 -11.71 34.25
C ASN A 342 -17.61 -10.79 35.21
N ALA A 343 -16.29 -11.00 35.30
CA ALA A 343 -15.38 -10.08 35.97
C ALA A 343 -15.52 -8.66 35.38
N ASP A 344 -15.27 -7.64 36.20
CA ASP A 344 -15.29 -6.24 35.77
C ASP A 344 -14.08 -5.96 34.88
N VAL A 345 -14.26 -6.16 33.58
CA VAL A 345 -13.28 -5.83 32.54
C VAL A 345 -13.76 -4.59 31.81
N PHE A 346 -12.91 -3.57 31.74
CA PHE A 346 -13.19 -2.33 31.04
C PHE A 346 -12.06 -1.99 30.06
N THR A 347 -12.41 -1.24 29.01
CA THR A 347 -11.44 -0.74 28.04
C THR A 347 -11.48 0.77 28.01
N PHE A 348 -10.36 1.41 27.70
CA PHE A 348 -10.32 2.84 27.43
C PHE A 348 -9.25 3.17 26.39
N TYR A 349 -9.49 4.24 25.63
CA TYR A 349 -8.70 4.58 24.45
C TYR A 349 -7.99 5.92 24.65
N HIS A 350 -6.87 5.89 25.36
CA HIS A 350 -6.11 7.12 25.60
C HIS A 350 -5.38 7.64 24.36
N GLY A 351 -5.26 6.83 23.31
CA GLY A 351 -4.84 7.26 21.98
C GLY A 351 -5.77 8.31 21.36
N GLU A 352 -7.04 8.36 21.75
CA GLU A 352 -8.00 9.35 21.22
C GLU A 352 -7.59 10.79 21.53
N ALA A 353 -7.04 11.05 22.73
CA ALA A 353 -6.50 12.36 23.09
C ALA A 353 -5.39 12.82 22.14
N ILE A 354 -4.58 11.90 21.62
CA ILE A 354 -3.51 12.22 20.66
C ILE A 354 -4.11 12.66 19.33
N TYR A 355 -5.11 11.94 18.83
CA TYR A 355 -5.71 12.24 17.54
C TYR A 355 -6.51 13.55 17.58
N GLU A 356 -7.25 13.82 18.65
CA GLU A 356 -7.97 15.08 18.80
C GLU A 356 -7.02 16.28 18.88
N LEU A 357 -5.96 16.18 19.68
CA LEU A 357 -4.94 17.23 19.73
C LEU A 357 -4.22 17.40 18.38
N ARG A 358 -4.00 16.31 17.63
CA ARG A 358 -3.41 16.37 16.29
C ARG A 358 -4.36 17.07 15.31
N HIS A 359 -5.65 16.75 15.35
CA HIS A 359 -6.69 17.43 14.57
C HIS A 359 -6.67 18.93 14.83
N MET A 360 -6.69 19.33 16.10
CA MET A 360 -6.64 20.74 16.48
C MET A 360 -5.33 21.43 16.04
N PHE A 361 -4.20 20.73 16.11
CA PHE A 361 -2.92 21.24 15.60
C PHE A 361 -2.96 21.47 14.09
N GLU A 362 -3.45 20.50 13.31
CA GLU A 362 -3.54 20.57 11.86
C GLU A 362 -4.53 21.64 11.38
N GLU A 363 -5.59 21.89 12.14
CA GLU A 363 -6.57 22.96 11.91
C GLU A 363 -6.09 24.34 12.39
N GLY A 364 -4.97 24.40 13.11
CA GLY A 364 -4.42 25.64 13.68
C GLY A 364 -5.24 26.20 14.85
N THR A 365 -6.01 25.35 15.53
CA THR A 365 -6.83 25.70 16.71
C THR A 365 -6.13 25.36 18.03
N LEU A 366 -5.08 24.53 18.01
CA LEU A 366 -4.24 24.23 19.18
C LEU A 366 -3.09 25.24 19.32
N SER A 367 -3.25 26.27 20.15
CA SER A 367 -2.23 27.31 20.34
C SER A 367 -1.06 26.93 21.23
N ASP A 368 -1.18 25.83 21.98
CA ASP A 368 -0.19 25.38 22.97
C ASP A 368 0.96 24.56 22.35
N VAL A 369 0.84 24.20 21.07
CA VAL A 369 1.78 23.36 20.34
C VAL A 369 2.33 24.11 19.13
N ASP A 370 3.65 24.26 19.06
CA ASP A 370 4.33 24.97 17.96
C ASP A 370 4.66 24.05 16.77
N GLN A 371 4.78 22.75 17.02
CA GLN A 371 5.25 21.76 16.05
C GLN A 371 4.75 20.35 16.38
N LEU A 372 4.64 19.50 15.37
CA LEU A 372 4.17 18.13 15.55
C LEU A 372 5.17 17.26 16.33
N ILE A 373 6.47 17.39 16.03
CA ILE A 373 7.56 16.67 16.71
C ILE A 373 8.62 17.65 17.22
N GLY A 374 8.99 17.56 18.50
CA GLY A 374 10.00 18.43 19.11
C GLY A 374 10.10 18.26 20.64
N PRO A 375 10.50 19.30 21.40
CA PRO A 375 10.52 19.26 22.87
C PRO A 375 9.13 18.99 23.46
N SER A 376 9.09 18.26 24.59
CA SER A 376 7.85 17.82 25.24
C SER A 376 6.93 18.98 25.65
N GLU A 377 7.50 20.14 25.94
CA GLU A 377 6.78 21.29 26.46
C GLU A 377 5.90 22.00 25.41
N ASN A 378 6.21 21.88 24.12
CA ASN A 378 5.53 22.62 23.05
C ASN A 378 5.31 21.82 21.76
N SER A 379 5.37 20.49 21.84
CA SER A 379 5.19 19.59 20.69
C SER A 379 4.18 18.50 21.03
N LEU A 380 3.44 18.01 20.04
CA LEU A 380 2.49 16.91 20.28
C LEU A 380 3.21 15.57 20.52
N PHE A 381 4.31 15.36 19.80
CA PHE A 381 5.20 14.21 19.96
C PHE A 381 6.64 14.66 20.25
N THR A 382 7.39 13.82 20.96
CA THR A 382 8.76 14.12 21.39
C THR A 382 9.83 13.54 20.48
N ASP A 383 9.47 12.52 19.69
CA ASP A 383 10.36 11.86 18.76
C ASP A 383 9.61 11.23 17.59
N GLN A 384 10.37 10.64 16.66
CA GLN A 384 9.83 10.00 15.47
C GLN A 384 8.99 8.75 15.77
N LYS A 385 9.23 8.07 16.90
CA LYS A 385 8.43 6.90 17.30
C LYS A 385 7.02 7.34 17.64
N GLY A 386 6.87 8.54 18.20
CA GLY A 386 5.59 9.15 18.52
C GLY A 386 5.32 9.21 20.02
N HIS A 387 6.34 9.26 20.87
CA HIS A 387 6.13 9.43 22.31
C HIS A 387 5.45 10.78 22.61
N ALA A 388 4.40 10.77 23.43
CA ALA A 388 3.56 11.95 23.68
C ALA A 388 4.33 13.13 24.32
N GLY A 389 4.02 14.34 23.84
CA GLY A 389 4.38 15.59 24.52
C GLY A 389 3.47 15.89 25.71
N LYS A 390 3.82 16.88 26.52
CA LYS A 390 3.22 17.10 27.84
C LYS A 390 1.71 17.35 27.77
N ILE A 391 1.23 18.16 26.81
CA ILE A 391 -0.21 18.44 26.68
C ILE A 391 -1.02 17.18 26.37
N ALA A 392 -0.47 16.28 25.55
CA ALA A 392 -1.08 15.00 25.26
C ALA A 392 -1.06 14.06 26.46
N ILE A 393 0.03 14.04 27.23
CA ILE A 393 0.10 13.25 28.47
C ILE A 393 -0.95 13.76 29.46
N ASP A 394 -1.03 15.06 29.72
CA ASP A 394 -2.00 15.62 30.66
C ASP A 394 -3.44 15.37 30.23
N THR A 395 -3.75 15.54 28.94
CA THR A 395 -5.10 15.27 28.38
C THR A 395 -5.46 13.79 28.48
N GLY A 396 -4.55 12.88 28.11
CA GLY A 396 -4.80 11.45 28.22
C GLY A 396 -4.85 10.95 29.67
N THR A 397 -4.13 11.59 30.61
CA THR A 397 -4.25 11.24 32.04
C THR A 397 -5.66 11.54 32.57
N LEU A 398 -6.34 12.56 32.06
CA LEU A 398 -7.76 12.79 32.39
C LEU A 398 -8.66 11.64 31.91
N LEU A 399 -8.39 11.06 30.73
CA LEU A 399 -9.09 9.86 30.25
C LEU A 399 -8.83 8.64 31.15
N TRP A 400 -7.59 8.48 31.63
CA TRP A 400 -7.25 7.42 32.59
C TRP A 400 -7.98 7.61 33.94
N MET A 401 -8.06 8.85 34.44
CA MET A 401 -8.80 9.19 35.66
C MET A 401 -10.30 8.90 35.51
N ALA A 402 -10.88 9.18 34.35
CA ALA A 402 -12.25 8.81 34.05
C ALA A 402 -12.44 7.29 34.00
N ALA A 403 -11.57 6.56 33.31
CA ALA A 403 -11.71 5.11 33.15
C ALA A 403 -11.52 4.33 34.47
N ILE A 404 -10.51 4.71 35.26
CA ILE A 404 -10.12 3.96 36.46
C ILE A 404 -10.95 4.38 37.66
N HIS A 405 -11.13 5.69 37.86
CA HIS A 405 -11.76 6.26 39.06
C HIS A 405 -13.15 6.82 38.83
N ASN A 406 -13.67 6.77 37.60
CA ASN A 406 -14.97 7.35 37.22
C ASN A 406 -15.06 8.85 37.57
N VAL A 407 -13.95 9.57 37.37
CA VAL A 407 -13.84 11.01 37.61
C VAL A 407 -14.08 11.79 36.32
N GLU A 408 -15.08 12.66 36.34
CA GLU A 408 -15.35 13.59 35.24
C GLU A 408 -14.16 14.54 35.00
N PRO A 409 -13.62 14.68 33.78
CA PRO A 409 -12.50 15.58 33.50
C PRO A 409 -12.74 17.03 33.95
N THR A 410 -13.98 17.50 33.86
CA THR A 410 -14.37 18.87 34.27
C THR A 410 -14.36 19.10 35.78
N SER A 411 -14.22 18.05 36.59
CA SER A 411 -14.07 18.15 38.05
C SER A 411 -12.66 18.58 38.48
N PHE A 412 -11.67 18.44 37.60
CA PHE A 412 -10.30 18.89 37.85
C PHE A 412 -10.19 20.42 37.88
N PRO A 413 -9.26 20.99 38.67
CA PRO A 413 -8.92 22.40 38.56
C PRO A 413 -8.44 22.75 37.15
N MET A 414 -8.58 24.03 36.75
CA MET A 414 -8.02 24.52 35.49
C MET A 414 -6.50 24.31 35.46
N PHE A 415 -6.01 23.74 34.35
CA PHE A 415 -4.59 23.55 34.11
C PHE A 415 -3.98 24.85 33.59
N SER A 416 -3.22 25.56 34.43
CA SER A 416 -2.64 26.86 34.08
C SER A 416 -1.51 26.79 33.05
N ASP A 417 -0.98 25.59 32.80
CA ASP A 417 0.09 25.35 31.84
C ASP A 417 -0.40 25.47 30.39
N TRP A 418 -1.72 25.34 30.16
CA TRP A 418 -2.34 25.31 28.83
C TRP A 418 -3.33 26.46 28.66
N GLN A 419 -3.30 27.11 27.49
CA GLN A 419 -4.35 28.04 27.06
C GLN A 419 -5.61 27.26 26.65
N THR A 420 -5.43 26.10 26.02
CA THR A 420 -6.49 25.18 25.65
C THR A 420 -7.01 24.47 26.90
N ASP A 421 -8.33 24.43 27.09
CA ASP A 421 -8.94 23.70 28.20
C ASP A 421 -8.98 22.20 27.91
N ILE A 422 -7.89 21.51 28.25
CA ILE A 422 -7.73 20.06 28.04
C ILE A 422 -8.81 19.22 28.74
N ARG A 423 -9.49 19.77 29.75
CA ARG A 423 -10.59 19.09 30.44
C ARG A 423 -11.82 18.97 29.55
N MET A 424 -12.09 20.01 28.76
CA MET A 424 -13.18 19.99 27.80
C MET A 424 -12.88 19.01 26.66
N ILE A 425 -11.63 18.97 26.17
CA ILE A 425 -11.22 17.98 25.15
C ILE A 425 -11.43 16.56 25.67
N ALA A 426 -10.94 16.25 26.88
CA ALA A 426 -11.12 14.94 27.48
C ALA A 426 -12.60 14.61 27.74
N GLN A 427 -13.43 15.60 28.12
CA GLN A 427 -14.86 15.41 28.29
C GLN A 427 -15.56 15.11 26.95
N ASP A 428 -15.25 15.88 25.91
CA ASP A 428 -15.84 15.70 24.57
C ASP A 428 -15.52 14.29 24.03
N ILE A 429 -14.27 13.81 24.22
CA ILE A 429 -13.87 12.43 23.88
C ILE A 429 -14.74 11.39 24.62
N ILE A 430 -14.95 11.57 25.92
CA ILE A 430 -15.77 10.62 26.72
C ILE A 430 -17.23 10.67 26.28
N ASP A 431 -17.76 11.85 25.98
CA ASP A 431 -19.15 12.05 25.59
C ASP A 431 -19.42 11.50 24.17
N GLU A 432 -18.43 11.49 23.28
CA GLU A 432 -18.52 10.90 21.93
C GLU A 432 -18.34 9.36 21.92
N GLY A 433 -17.60 8.82 22.89
CA GLY A 433 -17.31 7.39 23.03
C GLY A 433 -18.37 6.56 23.78
N ASN A 434 -19.29 7.21 24.49
CA ASN A 434 -20.43 6.61 25.22
C ASN A 434 -21.72 6.61 24.40
#